data_AF-A0A936QNX5-F1
#
_entry.id   AF-A0A936QNX5-F1
#
_cell.length_a   1.000
_cell.length_b   1.000
_cell.length_c   1.000
_cell.angle_alpha   90.00
_cell.angle_beta   90.00
_cell.angle_gamma   90.00
#
_symmetry.space_group_name_H-M   'P 1'
#
loop_
_entity.id
_entity.type
_entity.pdbx_description
1 polymer ?
#
loop_
_entity_poly.entity_id
_entity_poly.type
_entity_poly.pdbx_seq_one_letter_code
_entity_poly.pdbx_strand_id
1 'polypeptide(L)'
;MNALALFDLDGTLTHGDTMLAFIRYRSGTLKYAWIMLQSGLLHALGRIGLLPKDAGKKRLVHMAFAGASVAEVDREAEKFTREKLANMFRTGAVERVQWHKEQGHRSCIVTASCAPWVQPWCTTQGLELIATGMEERAGTYTGELSTPNCKGEEKVRRVKEIFDLHAYEVIHAYGDTPSDRPMLALATDPFYKPFDIQPSDATDAVEVMGSPEAPPRAAGGFKLFVVLVPCLFMVGALLVHQAFKPITEVVAAGNHERILELFPRHGDWPDIIRFLPEHRVKLEDSDGLVHYEGPWTWDEKSTSLRLSDPAWDRRVLWVSGWGGPVLKVASPVGKDLFQTVTFKPLE
;
A
#
# COMPACT_ATOMS: atom_id res chain seq x y z
N MET A 1 29.48 1.27 19.24
CA MET A 1 29.21 0.10 18.39
C MET A 1 29.15 0.60 16.96
N ASN A 2 29.76 -0.11 16.01
CA ASN A 2 29.69 0.29 14.60
C ASN A 2 28.41 -0.27 14.00
N ALA A 3 27.47 0.61 13.64
CA ALA A 3 26.14 0.19 13.19
C ALA A 3 25.71 0.89 11.89
N LEU A 4 24.97 0.15 11.08
CA LEU A 4 24.35 0.59 9.83
C LEU A 4 22.83 0.59 9.99
N ALA A 5 22.17 1.69 9.60
CA ALA A 5 20.72 1.79 9.57
C ALA A 5 20.23 1.95 8.12
N LEU A 6 19.39 1.02 7.66
CA LEU A 6 18.84 0.97 6.31
C LEU A 6 17.33 1.24 6.37
N PHE A 7 16.85 2.25 5.67
CA PHE A 7 15.44 2.64 5.70
C PHE A 7 14.83 2.53 4.32
N ASP A 8 13.73 1.77 4.18
CA ASP A 8 12.79 2.06 3.11
C ASP A 8 12.15 3.45 3.34
N LEU A 9 11.70 4.10 2.28
CA LEU A 9 11.12 5.45 2.33
C LEU A 9 9.59 5.42 2.32
N ASP A 10 9.03 4.95 1.21
CA ASP A 10 7.63 5.17 0.82
C ASP A 10 6.70 4.21 1.56
N GLY A 11 5.93 4.72 2.52
CA GLY A 11 5.08 3.89 3.39
C GLY A 11 5.76 3.50 4.69
N THR A 12 7.10 3.44 4.71
CA THR A 12 7.93 3.23 5.90
C THR A 12 8.19 4.53 6.65
N LEU A 13 9.08 5.40 6.12
CA LEU A 13 9.38 6.68 6.76
C LEU A 13 8.30 7.73 6.49
N THR A 14 7.63 7.64 5.34
CA THR A 14 6.54 8.54 4.95
C THR A 14 5.17 7.88 5.10
N HIS A 15 4.12 8.68 5.19
CA HIS A 15 2.73 8.22 5.18
C HIS A 15 2.24 7.78 3.78
N GLY A 16 3.03 7.98 2.72
CA GLY A 16 2.63 7.65 1.36
C GLY A 16 3.73 7.79 0.32
N ASP A 17 3.37 7.54 -0.93
CA ASP A 17 4.30 7.46 -2.06
C ASP A 17 4.81 8.85 -2.50
N THR A 18 6.11 9.08 -2.32
CA THR A 18 6.80 10.32 -2.64
C THR A 18 6.95 10.56 -4.14
N MET A 19 7.06 9.49 -4.95
CA MET A 19 7.11 9.60 -6.41
C MET A 19 5.80 10.13 -6.96
N LEU A 20 4.68 9.56 -6.53
CA LEU A 20 3.35 10.01 -6.95
C LEU A 20 3.07 11.44 -6.46
N ALA A 21 3.46 11.76 -5.22
CA ALA A 21 3.34 13.10 -4.68
C ALA A 21 4.14 14.13 -5.50
N PHE A 22 5.39 13.82 -5.85
CA PHE A 22 6.25 14.70 -6.64
C PHE A 22 5.75 14.85 -8.09
N ILE A 23 5.34 13.76 -8.74
CA ILE A 23 4.78 13.82 -10.11
C ILE A 23 3.52 14.69 -10.12
N ARG A 24 2.65 14.57 -9.11
CA ARG A 24 1.47 15.43 -8.96
C ARG A 24 1.86 16.89 -8.76
N TYR A 25 2.85 17.16 -7.89
CA TYR A 25 3.33 18.50 -7.59
C TYR A 25 3.82 19.22 -8.87
N ARG A 26 4.65 18.56 -9.68
CA ARG A 26 5.21 19.17 -10.90
C ARG A 26 4.26 19.19 -12.09
N SER A 27 3.44 18.16 -12.26
CA SER A 27 2.59 18.01 -13.45
C SER A 27 1.27 18.75 -13.33
N GLY A 28 0.83 19.07 -12.11
CA GLY A 28 -0.52 19.51 -11.83
C GLY A 28 -1.55 18.38 -11.95
N THR A 29 -2.76 18.63 -11.42
CA THR A 29 -3.77 17.58 -11.20
C THR A 29 -4.24 16.88 -12.49
N LEU A 30 -4.48 17.64 -13.58
CA LEU A 30 -5.03 17.08 -14.82
C LEU A 30 -4.02 16.16 -15.53
N LYS A 31 -2.79 16.64 -15.73
CA LYS A 31 -1.72 15.84 -16.34
C LYS A 31 -1.37 14.64 -15.46
N TYR A 32 -1.35 14.81 -14.14
CA TYR A 32 -1.17 13.70 -13.20
C TYR A 32 -2.25 12.63 -13.37
N ALA A 33 -3.53 13.00 -13.43
CA ALA A 33 -4.62 12.02 -13.63
C ALA A 33 -4.46 11.24 -14.94
N TRP A 34 -4.04 11.91 -16.02
CA TRP A 34 -3.75 11.25 -17.30
C TRP A 34 -2.56 10.29 -17.20
N ILE A 35 -1.47 10.70 -16.54
CA ILE A 35 -0.31 9.86 -16.26
C ILE A 35 -0.73 8.61 -15.47
N MET A 36 -1.55 8.77 -14.43
CA MET A 36 -2.02 7.65 -13.59
C MET A 36 -2.91 6.68 -14.36
N LEU A 37 -3.79 7.18 -15.23
CA LEU A 37 -4.65 6.32 -16.04
C LEU A 37 -3.81 5.39 -16.95
N GLN A 38 -2.82 5.96 -17.64
CA GLN A 38 -1.99 5.22 -18.60
C GLN A 38 -0.99 4.28 -17.90
N SER A 39 -0.31 4.76 -16.86
CA SER A 39 0.67 3.95 -16.12
C SER A 39 -0.01 2.89 -15.23
N GLY A 40 -1.19 3.20 -14.67
CA GLY A 40 -1.96 2.29 -13.83
C GLY A 40 -2.44 1.06 -14.58
N LEU A 41 -2.90 1.20 -15.83
CA LEU A 41 -3.25 0.07 -16.68
C LEU A 41 -2.06 -0.86 -16.90
N LEU A 42 -0.90 -0.32 -17.28
CA LEU A 42 0.30 -1.12 -17.50
C LEU A 42 0.83 -1.76 -16.21
N HIS A 43 0.68 -1.06 -15.07
CA HIS A 43 1.00 -1.62 -13.76
C HIS A 43 0.10 -2.83 -13.44
N ALA A 44 -1.21 -2.72 -13.66
CA ALA A 44 -2.15 -3.81 -13.43
C ALA A 44 -1.84 -5.02 -14.32
N LEU A 45 -1.59 -4.80 -15.61
CA LEU A 45 -1.18 -5.84 -16.56
C LEU A 45 0.13 -6.52 -16.14
N GLY A 46 1.09 -5.75 -15.58
CA GLY A 46 2.32 -6.29 -15.02
C GLY A 46 2.10 -7.14 -13.77
N ARG A 47 1.12 -6.81 -12.92
CA ARG A 47 0.79 -7.60 -11.72
C ARG A 47 0.17 -8.96 -12.04
N ILE A 48 -0.60 -9.06 -13.14
CA ILE A 48 -1.20 -10.31 -13.60
C ILE A 48 -0.29 -11.09 -14.57
N GLY A 49 0.95 -10.62 -14.79
CA GLY A 49 1.95 -11.33 -15.59
C GLY A 49 1.82 -11.18 -17.11
N LEU A 50 0.93 -10.31 -17.60
CA LEU A 50 0.78 -10.04 -19.04
C LEU A 50 1.85 -9.08 -19.57
N LEU A 51 2.48 -8.30 -18.70
CA LEU A 51 3.59 -7.40 -19.02
C LEU A 51 4.72 -7.55 -17.99
N PRO A 52 5.92 -7.02 -18.28
CA PRO A 52 6.96 -6.87 -17.27
C PRO A 52 6.46 -6.14 -16.02
N LYS A 53 6.86 -6.58 -14.83
CA LYS A 53 6.40 -6.04 -13.54
C LYS A 53 6.69 -4.54 -13.37
N ASP A 54 7.68 -4.01 -14.08
CA ASP A 54 8.10 -2.61 -14.05
C ASP A 54 7.49 -1.75 -15.16
N ALA A 55 6.68 -2.31 -16.07
CA ALA A 55 6.11 -1.62 -17.21
C ALA A 55 5.32 -0.35 -16.81
N GLY A 56 4.50 -0.45 -15.76
CA GLY A 56 3.77 0.70 -15.22
C GLY A 56 4.69 1.79 -14.70
N LYS A 57 5.77 1.44 -13.98
CA LYS A 57 6.75 2.41 -13.47
C LYS A 57 7.52 3.08 -14.59
N LYS A 58 8.00 2.31 -15.58
CA LYS A 58 8.67 2.86 -16.76
C LYS A 58 7.77 3.86 -17.49
N ARG A 59 6.49 3.51 -17.70
CA ARG A 59 5.53 4.44 -18.31
C ARG A 59 5.30 5.70 -17.48
N LEU A 60 5.17 5.53 -16.17
CA LEU A 60 5.00 6.65 -15.23
C LEU A 60 6.17 7.64 -15.32
N VAL A 61 7.41 7.13 -15.23
CA VAL A 61 8.63 7.94 -15.32
C VAL A 61 8.73 8.59 -16.71
N HIS A 62 8.49 7.83 -17.77
CA HIS A 62 8.54 8.35 -19.13
C HIS A 62 7.57 9.52 -19.34
N MET A 63 6.29 9.36 -18.96
CA MET A 63 5.30 10.43 -19.16
C MET A 63 5.53 11.66 -18.27
N ALA A 64 6.14 11.47 -17.10
CA ALA A 64 6.43 12.56 -16.19
C ALA A 64 7.71 13.32 -16.59
N PHE A 65 8.78 12.61 -17.00
CA PHE A 65 10.13 13.17 -17.06
C PHE A 65 10.75 13.22 -18.46
N ALA A 66 10.25 12.50 -19.46
CA ALA A 66 10.87 12.50 -20.79
C ALA A 66 10.96 13.92 -21.39
N GLY A 67 12.17 14.32 -21.77
CA GLY A 67 12.49 15.63 -22.33
C GLY A 67 12.58 16.77 -21.30
N ALA A 68 12.35 16.51 -20.01
CA ALA A 68 12.49 17.52 -18.98
C ALA A 68 13.98 17.83 -18.72
N SER A 69 14.30 19.11 -18.49
CA SER A 69 15.65 19.50 -18.09
C SER A 69 15.95 18.98 -16.68
N VAL A 70 17.13 18.39 -16.49
CA VAL A 70 17.60 17.91 -15.18
C VAL A 70 17.62 19.07 -14.18
N ALA A 71 18.20 20.21 -14.57
CA ALA A 71 18.28 21.40 -13.72
C ALA A 71 16.90 21.99 -13.35
N GLU A 72 15.89 21.82 -14.20
CA GLU A 72 14.52 22.22 -13.87
C GLU A 72 13.92 21.28 -12.82
N VAL A 73 14.02 19.97 -13.03
CA VAL A 73 13.52 18.96 -12.10
C VAL A 73 14.21 19.07 -10.74
N ASP A 74 15.52 19.36 -10.70
CA ASP A 74 16.25 19.53 -9.45
C ASP A 74 15.74 20.75 -8.65
N ARG A 75 15.48 21.88 -9.33
CA ARG A 75 14.86 23.05 -8.70
C ARG A 75 13.45 22.75 -8.19
N GLU A 76 12.65 22.02 -8.96
CA GLU A 76 11.32 21.56 -8.53
C GLU A 76 11.41 20.64 -7.32
N ALA A 77 12.37 19.71 -7.31
CA ALA A 77 12.63 18.76 -6.24
C ALA A 77 13.06 19.43 -4.94
N GLU A 78 13.95 20.41 -5.00
CA GLU A 78 14.32 21.22 -3.84
C GLU A 78 13.10 21.95 -3.24
N LYS A 79 12.27 22.55 -4.10
CA LYS A 79 11.06 23.26 -3.68
C LYS A 79 10.03 22.30 -3.08
N PHE A 80 9.78 21.17 -3.74
CA PHE A 80 8.92 20.10 -3.23
C PHE A 80 9.41 19.57 -1.87
N THR A 81 10.72 19.42 -1.71
CA THR A 81 11.32 18.94 -0.46
C THR A 81 10.96 19.86 0.71
N ARG A 82 11.15 21.17 0.52
CA ARG A 82 10.86 22.19 1.53
C ARG A 82 9.37 22.36 1.81
N GLU A 83 8.53 22.31 0.78
CA GLU A 83 7.11 22.67 0.90
C GLU A 83 6.20 21.48 1.26
N LYS A 84 6.57 20.26 0.86
CA LYS A 84 5.69 19.09 0.88
C LYS A 84 6.33 17.86 1.51
N LEU A 85 7.51 17.45 1.04
CA LEU A 85 8.10 16.17 1.43
C LEU A 85 8.35 16.07 2.93
N ALA A 86 8.87 17.14 3.56
CA ALA A 86 9.12 17.16 5.00
C ALA A 86 7.86 16.84 5.83
N ASN A 87 6.69 17.27 5.37
CA ASN A 87 5.39 17.03 6.02
C ASN A 87 4.80 15.64 5.72
N MET A 88 5.44 14.84 4.86
CA MET A 88 5.01 13.47 4.57
C MET A 88 5.61 12.46 5.54
N PHE A 89 6.67 12.81 6.27
CA PHE A 89 7.33 11.91 7.20
C PHE A 89 6.48 11.66 8.44
N ARG A 90 6.52 10.40 8.91
CA ARG A 90 5.90 10.00 10.17
C ARG A 90 6.74 10.54 11.33
N THR A 91 6.10 11.03 12.40
CA THR A 91 6.82 11.57 13.56
C THR A 91 7.80 10.56 14.15
N GLY A 92 7.36 9.32 14.44
CA GLY A 92 8.22 8.27 14.97
C GLY A 92 9.35 7.85 14.03
N ALA A 93 9.17 8.01 12.72
CA ALA A 93 10.22 7.76 11.74
C ALA A 93 11.33 8.82 11.80
N VAL A 94 10.95 10.10 11.92
CA VAL A 94 11.91 11.21 12.11
C VAL A 94 12.69 11.04 13.40
N GLU A 95 11.99 10.73 14.50
CA GLU A 95 12.61 10.46 15.80
C GLU A 95 13.60 9.30 15.72
N ARG A 96 13.25 8.21 15.02
CA ARG A 96 14.14 7.07 14.86
C ARG A 96 15.38 7.39 14.04
N VAL A 97 15.22 8.13 12.94
CA VAL A 97 16.35 8.60 12.14
C VAL A 97 17.27 9.49 12.99
N GLN A 98 16.70 10.39 13.78
CA GLN A 98 17.46 11.27 14.66
C GLN A 98 18.19 10.48 15.76
N TRP A 99 17.55 9.49 16.37
CA TRP A 99 18.19 8.59 17.34
C TRP A 99 19.42 7.90 16.73
N HIS A 100 19.31 7.35 15.51
CA HIS A 100 20.45 6.73 14.82
C HIS A 100 21.60 7.71 14.59
N LYS A 101 21.29 8.97 14.22
CA LYS A 101 22.30 10.01 14.05
C LYS A 101 23.00 10.36 15.36
N GLU A 102 22.26 10.46 16.46
CA GLU A 102 22.80 10.74 17.80
C GLU A 102 23.70 9.61 18.30
N GLN A 103 23.41 8.36 17.94
CA GLN A 103 24.28 7.22 18.20
C GLN A 103 25.51 7.15 17.27
N GLY A 104 25.62 8.05 16.28
CA GLY A 104 26.69 8.03 15.29
C GLY A 104 26.60 6.89 14.28
N HIS A 105 25.41 6.30 14.09
CA HIS A 105 25.21 5.21 13.14
C HIS A 105 25.28 5.74 11.70
N ARG A 106 25.95 4.98 10.81
CA ARG A 106 25.88 5.25 9.38
C ARG A 106 24.47 4.93 8.90
N SER A 107 23.81 5.86 8.22
CA SER A 107 22.38 5.76 7.94
C SER A 107 22.10 6.01 6.46
N CYS A 108 21.30 5.15 5.85
CA CYS A 108 21.02 5.17 4.41
C CYS A 108 19.54 4.90 4.12
N ILE A 109 18.93 5.72 3.26
CA ILE A 109 17.66 5.40 2.63
C ILE A 109 17.91 4.46 1.44
N VAL A 110 17.16 3.37 1.38
CA VAL A 110 17.17 2.39 0.29
C VAL A 110 15.76 2.27 -0.27
N THR A 111 15.49 2.95 -1.38
CA THR A 111 14.13 3.19 -1.87
C THR A 111 13.92 2.84 -3.34
N ALA A 112 12.73 2.35 -3.66
CA ALA A 112 12.26 2.20 -5.03
C ALA A 112 11.89 3.56 -5.66
N SER A 113 11.78 4.65 -4.91
CA SER A 113 11.63 5.99 -5.48
C SER A 113 12.84 6.38 -6.34
N CYS A 114 12.72 7.42 -7.16
CA CYS A 114 13.88 7.94 -7.91
C CYS A 114 14.59 9.04 -7.13
N ALA A 115 15.89 9.17 -7.37
CA ALA A 115 16.77 10.02 -6.58
C ALA A 115 16.37 11.51 -6.46
N PRO A 116 15.94 12.24 -7.53
CA PRO A 116 15.98 13.70 -7.52
C PRO A 116 15.18 14.39 -6.42
N TRP A 117 13.99 13.90 -6.07
CA TRP A 117 13.15 14.50 -5.02
C TRP A 117 13.46 13.99 -3.61
N VAL A 118 14.24 12.91 -3.49
CA VAL A 118 14.63 12.33 -2.19
C VAL A 118 16.01 12.84 -1.76
N GLN A 119 16.90 13.08 -2.72
CA GLN A 119 18.28 13.51 -2.49
C GLN A 119 18.39 14.80 -1.67
N PRO A 120 17.63 15.88 -1.94
CA PRO A 120 17.74 17.12 -1.16
C PRO A 120 17.40 16.92 0.32
N TRP A 121 16.43 16.06 0.62
CA TRP A 121 16.06 15.72 1.99
C TRP A 121 17.18 14.91 2.66
N CYS A 122 17.71 13.90 1.98
CA CYS A 122 18.83 13.09 2.49
C CYS A 122 20.05 13.95 2.81
N THR A 123 20.42 14.87 1.90
CA THR A 123 21.53 15.82 2.12
C THR A 123 21.30 16.68 3.36
N THR A 124 20.07 17.19 3.55
CA THR A 124 19.72 18.00 4.73
C THR A 124 19.79 17.19 6.03
N GLN A 125 19.43 15.90 5.98
CA GLN A 125 19.46 15.02 7.14
C GLN A 125 20.83 14.38 7.40
N GLY A 126 21.79 14.53 6.47
CA GLY A 126 23.09 13.85 6.55
C GLY A 126 22.99 12.35 6.32
N LEU A 127 22.08 11.92 5.45
CA LEU A 127 21.81 10.51 5.13
C LEU A 127 22.35 10.15 3.74
N GLU A 128 22.81 8.92 3.59
CA GLU A 128 23.14 8.35 2.28
C GLU A 128 21.86 7.89 1.55
N LEU A 129 21.91 7.83 0.21
CA LEU A 129 20.75 7.45 -0.61
C LEU A 129 21.12 6.38 -1.64
N ILE A 130 20.37 5.29 -1.62
CA ILE A 130 20.30 4.26 -2.66
C ILE A 130 18.89 4.30 -3.24
N ALA A 131 18.74 4.90 -4.42
CA ALA A 131 17.47 5.06 -5.11
C ALA A 131 17.50 4.45 -6.53
N THR A 132 16.33 4.41 -7.18
CA THR A 132 16.28 4.10 -8.61
C THR A 132 16.84 5.27 -9.43
N GLY A 133 17.77 4.97 -10.34
CA GLY A 133 18.34 5.96 -11.26
C GLY A 133 17.42 6.25 -12.44
N MET A 134 17.35 7.51 -12.84
CA MET A 134 16.75 7.93 -14.12
C MET A 134 17.87 8.18 -15.14
N GLU A 135 17.63 7.86 -16.41
CA GLU A 135 18.63 8.07 -17.46
C GLU A 135 18.62 9.54 -17.90
N GLU A 136 19.80 10.12 -17.91
CA GLU A 136 20.07 11.49 -18.34
C GLU A 136 20.91 11.48 -19.61
N ARG A 137 20.56 12.38 -20.54
CA ARG A 137 21.31 12.60 -21.77
C ARG A 137 21.34 14.09 -22.07
N ALA A 138 22.55 14.64 -22.18
CA ALA A 138 22.78 16.05 -22.49
C ALA A 138 21.97 17.03 -21.61
N GLY A 139 21.87 16.77 -20.30
CA GLY A 139 21.16 17.64 -19.35
C GLY A 139 19.62 17.50 -19.38
N THR A 140 19.09 16.47 -20.03
CA THR A 140 17.66 16.16 -20.06
C THR A 140 17.41 14.71 -19.65
N TYR A 141 16.27 14.43 -19.01
CA TYR A 141 15.84 13.07 -18.74
C TYR A 141 15.28 12.41 -20.00
N THR A 142 15.69 11.19 -20.30
CA THR A 142 15.19 10.45 -21.48
C THR A 142 13.79 9.87 -21.24
N GLY A 143 13.39 9.75 -19.97
CA GLY A 143 12.18 9.05 -19.54
C GLY A 143 12.41 7.58 -19.21
N GLU A 144 13.62 7.08 -19.39
CA GLU A 144 14.02 5.71 -19.03
C GLU A 144 14.70 5.65 -17.67
N LEU A 145 14.82 4.45 -17.11
CA LEU A 145 15.59 4.20 -15.89
C LEU A 145 17.05 3.88 -16.26
N SER A 146 18.01 4.51 -15.59
CA SER A 146 19.44 4.20 -15.76
C SER A 146 19.89 2.99 -14.93
N THR A 147 19.11 2.61 -13.92
CA THR A 147 19.33 1.42 -13.11
C THR A 147 18.06 0.56 -13.07
N PRO A 148 18.16 -0.73 -12.70
CA PRO A 148 16.98 -1.48 -12.28
C PRO A 148 16.23 -0.76 -11.16
N ASN A 149 14.93 -1.05 -11.06
CA ASN A 149 14.08 -0.54 -9.99
C ASN A 149 14.58 -1.06 -8.63
N CYS A 150 14.97 -0.17 -7.72
CA CYS A 150 15.53 -0.50 -6.40
C CYS A 150 14.45 -1.06 -5.44
N LYS A 151 14.01 -2.29 -5.72
CA LYS A 151 12.90 -2.97 -5.03
C LYS A 151 13.21 -4.46 -4.88
N GLY A 152 12.84 -5.07 -3.75
CA GLY A 152 13.10 -6.49 -3.53
C GLY A 152 14.60 -6.78 -3.43
N GLU A 153 15.03 -7.86 -4.08
CA GLU A 153 16.44 -8.28 -4.15
C GLU A 153 17.37 -7.20 -4.71
N GLU A 154 16.86 -6.28 -5.53
CA GLU A 154 17.67 -5.19 -6.03
C GLU A 154 18.14 -4.27 -4.90
N LYS A 155 17.33 -4.05 -3.85
CA LYS A 155 17.77 -3.30 -2.66
C LYS A 155 18.97 -3.96 -2.02
N VAL A 156 18.91 -5.29 -1.82
CA VAL A 156 19.99 -6.09 -1.23
C VAL A 156 21.26 -6.00 -2.05
N ARG A 157 21.14 -6.16 -3.37
CA ARG A 157 22.27 -6.07 -4.30
C ARG A 157 22.98 -4.71 -4.17
N ARG A 158 22.21 -3.61 -4.22
CA ARG A 158 22.75 -2.24 -4.16
C ARG A 158 23.35 -1.91 -2.79
N VAL A 159 22.75 -2.39 -1.71
CA VAL A 159 23.31 -2.27 -0.35
C VAL A 159 24.68 -2.93 -0.28
N LYS A 160 24.81 -4.18 -0.76
CA LYS A 160 26.08 -4.92 -0.75
C LYS A 160 27.15 -4.35 -1.68
N GLU A 161 26.77 -3.60 -2.70
CA GLU A 161 27.73 -2.89 -3.57
C GLU A 161 28.38 -1.69 -2.88
N ILE A 162 27.70 -1.07 -1.91
CA ILE A 162 28.13 0.18 -1.27
C ILE A 162 28.69 -0.08 0.13
N PHE A 163 28.14 -1.06 0.85
CA PHE A 163 28.48 -1.35 2.23
C PHE A 163 29.11 -2.74 2.36
N ASP A 164 30.28 -2.80 2.98
CA ASP A 164 30.80 -4.06 3.52
C ASP A 164 30.04 -4.39 4.81
N LEU A 165 29.05 -5.28 4.70
CA LEU A 165 28.17 -5.63 5.81
C LEU A 165 28.91 -6.30 6.98
N HIS A 166 30.07 -6.91 6.73
CA HIS A 166 30.88 -7.54 7.79
C HIS A 166 31.60 -6.51 8.68
N ALA A 167 31.69 -5.25 8.24
CA ALA A 167 32.27 -4.17 9.03
C ALA A 167 31.34 -3.69 10.16
N TYR A 168 30.06 -4.07 10.15
CA TYR A 168 29.04 -3.60 11.09
C TYR A 168 28.68 -4.68 12.11
N GLU A 169 28.68 -4.31 13.39
CA GLU A 169 28.26 -5.19 14.49
C GLU A 169 26.73 -5.33 14.51
N VAL A 170 26.03 -4.24 14.19
CA VAL A 170 24.57 -4.18 14.16
C VAL A 170 24.12 -3.56 12.85
N ILE A 171 23.21 -4.25 12.16
CA ILE A 171 22.51 -3.70 11.01
C ILE A 171 21.04 -3.60 11.39
N HIS A 172 20.51 -2.38 11.38
CA HIS A 172 19.08 -2.13 11.49
C HIS A 172 18.48 -1.98 10.11
N ALA A 173 17.33 -2.59 9.86
CA ALA A 173 16.58 -2.35 8.63
C ALA A 173 15.10 -2.09 8.90
N TYR A 174 14.53 -1.12 8.19
CA TYR A 174 13.15 -0.67 8.36
C TYR A 174 12.41 -0.79 7.03
N GLY A 175 11.22 -1.39 7.03
CA GLY A 175 10.39 -1.56 5.83
C GLY A 175 8.92 -1.85 6.14
N ASP A 176 8.01 -1.65 5.19
CA ASP A 176 6.56 -1.84 5.38
C ASP A 176 5.93 -2.81 4.37
N THR A 177 6.61 -3.13 3.27
CA THR A 177 6.07 -3.98 2.21
C THR A 177 6.74 -5.37 2.14
N PRO A 178 6.09 -6.37 1.52
CA PRO A 178 6.74 -7.66 1.26
C PRO A 178 8.02 -7.54 0.42
N SER A 179 8.15 -6.49 -0.40
CA SER A 179 9.38 -6.23 -1.16
C SER A 179 10.57 -5.76 -0.32
N ASP A 180 10.35 -5.43 0.95
CA ASP A 180 11.45 -5.07 1.86
C ASP A 180 12.00 -6.27 2.64
N ARG A 181 11.29 -7.41 2.62
CA ARG A 181 11.72 -8.64 3.31
C ARG A 181 13.16 -9.06 2.97
N PRO A 182 13.64 -8.99 1.72
CA PRO A 182 15.03 -9.30 1.42
C PRO A 182 16.02 -8.37 2.12
N MET A 183 15.73 -7.07 2.19
CA MET A 183 16.57 -6.10 2.91
C MET A 183 16.50 -6.32 4.43
N LEU A 184 15.31 -6.57 4.97
CA LEU A 184 15.12 -6.91 6.38
C LEU A 184 15.90 -8.16 6.77
N ALA A 185 16.01 -9.15 5.89
CA ALA A 185 16.78 -10.37 6.13
C ALA A 185 18.30 -10.15 6.21
N LEU A 186 18.82 -8.97 5.77
CA LEU A 186 20.22 -8.60 5.98
C LEU A 186 20.49 -8.08 7.39
N ALA A 187 19.45 -7.65 8.11
CA ALA A 187 19.60 -6.93 9.36
C ALA A 187 19.73 -7.88 10.55
N THR A 188 20.61 -7.51 11.48
CA THR A 188 20.64 -8.09 12.83
C THR A 188 19.36 -7.71 13.58
N ASP A 189 18.89 -6.47 13.39
CA ASP A 189 17.68 -5.90 13.99
C ASP A 189 16.68 -5.45 12.90
N PRO A 190 15.82 -6.34 12.40
CA PRO A 190 14.80 -6.00 11.41
C PRO A 190 13.53 -5.42 12.04
N PHE A 191 12.97 -4.38 11.41
CA PHE A 191 11.74 -3.72 11.83
C PHE A 191 10.74 -3.66 10.67
N TYR A 192 9.67 -4.45 10.77
CA TYR A 192 8.57 -4.44 9.80
C TYR A 192 7.40 -3.62 10.31
N LYS A 193 6.98 -2.60 9.55
CA LYS A 193 5.93 -1.63 9.91
C LYS A 193 6.09 -0.99 11.31
N PRO A 194 7.26 -0.41 11.64
CA PRO A 194 7.56 0.02 13.01
C PRO A 194 6.88 1.33 13.43
N PHE A 195 6.36 2.10 12.47
CA PHE A 195 5.81 3.44 12.71
C PHE A 195 4.32 3.53 12.40
N ASP A 196 3.63 2.40 12.30
CA ASP A 196 2.17 2.36 12.27
C ASP A 196 1.64 2.65 13.68
N ILE A 197 0.53 3.39 13.75
CA ILE A 197 -0.11 3.77 15.02
C ILE A 197 -0.45 2.48 15.79
N GLN A 198 0.14 2.33 16.98
CA GLN A 198 -0.25 1.26 17.88
C GLN A 198 -1.65 1.59 18.43
N PRO A 199 -2.52 0.59 18.63
CA PRO A 199 -3.87 0.82 19.17
C PRO A 199 -3.90 1.59 20.51
N SER A 200 -2.80 1.57 21.27
CA SER A 200 -2.62 2.33 22.53
C SER A 200 -2.63 3.85 22.34
N ASP A 201 -2.22 4.34 21.17
CA ASP A 201 -2.06 5.78 20.94
C ASP A 201 -3.37 6.40 20.41
N ALA A 202 -4.35 5.57 20.06
CA ALA A 202 -5.69 5.99 19.65
C ALA A 202 -6.59 6.31 20.85
N THR A 203 -6.30 5.77 22.05
CA THR A 203 -7.09 6.01 23.26
C THR A 203 -6.89 7.42 23.82
N ASP A 204 -5.68 7.99 23.72
CA ASP A 204 -5.39 9.34 24.23
C ASP A 204 -5.87 10.45 23.29
N ALA A 205 -6.05 10.16 21.99
CA ALA A 205 -6.53 11.13 21.01
C ALA A 205 -8.06 11.36 21.06
N VAL A 206 -8.82 10.41 21.63
CA VAL A 206 -10.29 10.51 21.75
C VAL A 206 -10.72 11.35 22.96
N GLU A 207 -9.88 11.47 23.99
CA GLU A 207 -10.22 12.27 25.18
C GLU A 207 -10.06 13.79 24.99
N VAL A 208 -9.28 14.23 23.99
CA VAL A 208 -8.95 15.66 23.80
C VAL A 208 -9.87 16.38 22.80
N MET A 209 -10.65 15.68 21.98
CA MET A 209 -11.60 16.31 21.06
C MET A 209 -13.05 16.14 21.51
N GLY A 210 -13.53 17.14 22.25
CA GLY A 210 -14.94 17.32 22.56
C GLY A 210 -15.81 17.30 21.29
N SER A 211 -16.96 16.65 21.42
CA SER A 211 -17.98 16.48 20.37
C SER A 211 -18.35 17.82 19.71
N PRO A 212 -18.26 17.98 18.37
CA PRO A 212 -18.81 19.16 17.71
C PRO A 212 -20.30 18.97 17.40
N GLU A 213 -21.10 19.95 17.83
CA GLU A 213 -22.49 20.11 17.40
C GLU A 213 -22.59 20.31 15.88
N ALA A 214 -23.62 19.71 15.27
CA ALA A 214 -23.87 19.77 13.83
C ALA A 214 -24.37 21.15 13.38
N PRO A 215 -23.85 21.74 12.29
CA PRO A 215 -24.39 22.98 11.75
C PRO A 215 -25.63 22.74 10.86
N PRO A 216 -26.50 23.75 10.70
CA PRO A 216 -27.82 23.59 10.09
C PRO A 216 -27.74 23.47 8.55
N ARG A 217 -28.65 22.67 8.00
CA ARG A 217 -28.86 22.53 6.55
C ARG A 217 -29.40 23.83 5.95
N ALA A 218 -28.69 24.39 4.97
CA ALA A 218 -29.23 25.37 4.04
C ALA A 218 -29.29 24.76 2.63
N ALA A 219 -30.49 24.81 2.05
CA ALA A 219 -30.77 24.46 0.66
C ALA A 219 -30.38 25.63 -0.26
N GLY A 220 -29.78 25.34 -1.41
CA GLY A 220 -29.51 26.32 -2.47
C GLY A 220 -28.63 25.72 -3.55
N GLY A 221 -29.23 25.36 -4.69
CA GLY A 221 -28.53 24.66 -5.78
C GLY A 221 -27.68 25.55 -6.68
N PHE A 222 -26.71 24.92 -7.34
CA PHE A 222 -26.16 25.35 -8.63
C PHE A 222 -25.89 24.12 -9.49
N LYS A 223 -26.54 24.05 -10.65
CA LYS A 223 -26.26 23.09 -11.73
C LYS A 223 -25.13 23.67 -12.58
N LEU A 224 -24.05 22.89 -12.79
CA LEU A 224 -23.13 23.10 -13.90
C LEU A 224 -22.98 21.79 -14.68
N PHE A 225 -23.24 21.89 -15.97
CA PHE A 225 -23.45 20.82 -16.94
C PHE A 225 -22.26 19.84 -17.04
N VAL A 226 -22.59 18.55 -16.90
CA VAL A 226 -21.78 17.42 -17.37
C VAL A 226 -21.88 17.39 -18.89
N VAL A 227 -20.83 17.83 -19.58
CA VAL A 227 -20.59 17.48 -20.98
C VAL A 227 -19.14 17.00 -21.06
N LEU A 228 -19.01 15.69 -21.28
CA LEU A 228 -17.85 14.87 -21.69
C LEU A 228 -17.69 13.59 -20.84
N VAL A 229 -18.79 12.88 -20.58
CA VAL A 229 -18.75 11.46 -20.20
C VAL A 229 -19.76 10.69 -21.06
N PRO A 230 -19.44 10.40 -22.32
CA PRO A 230 -19.91 9.10 -22.86
C PRO A 230 -18.83 8.23 -23.51
N CYS A 231 -17.61 8.72 -23.73
CA CYS A 231 -16.59 7.92 -24.44
C CYS A 231 -15.64 7.13 -23.53
N LEU A 232 -15.41 7.54 -22.27
CA LEU A 232 -14.51 6.82 -21.36
C LEU A 232 -15.13 5.59 -20.67
N PHE A 233 -16.46 5.55 -20.53
CA PHE A 233 -17.13 4.37 -19.96
C PHE A 233 -17.18 3.21 -20.96
N MET A 234 -17.28 3.46 -22.27
CA MET A 234 -17.42 2.37 -23.24
C MET A 234 -16.14 1.57 -23.44
N VAL A 235 -14.95 2.18 -23.47
CA VAL A 235 -13.70 1.43 -23.70
C VAL A 235 -13.27 0.66 -22.45
N GLY A 236 -13.50 1.24 -21.26
CA GLY A 236 -13.29 0.55 -19.99
C GLY A 236 -14.30 -0.59 -19.76
N ALA A 237 -15.59 -0.36 -20.03
CA ALA A 237 -16.61 -1.39 -19.87
C ALA A 237 -16.49 -2.52 -20.91
N LEU A 238 -16.07 -2.25 -22.15
CA LEU A 238 -15.88 -3.32 -23.16
C LEU A 238 -14.72 -4.26 -22.79
N LEU A 239 -13.64 -3.72 -22.21
CA LEU A 239 -12.46 -4.50 -21.84
C LEU A 239 -12.61 -5.18 -20.46
N VAL A 240 -13.31 -4.53 -19.51
CA VAL A 240 -13.75 -5.18 -18.27
C VAL A 240 -14.74 -6.31 -18.60
N HIS A 241 -15.67 -6.11 -19.53
CA HIS A 241 -16.59 -7.18 -19.93
C HIS A 241 -15.87 -8.37 -20.58
N GLN A 242 -14.81 -8.16 -21.37
CA GLN A 242 -14.02 -9.26 -21.95
C GLN A 242 -13.13 -9.97 -20.93
N ALA A 243 -12.58 -9.26 -19.93
CA ALA A 243 -11.79 -9.85 -18.86
C ALA A 243 -12.64 -10.60 -17.81
N PHE A 244 -13.91 -10.20 -17.62
CA PHE A 244 -14.86 -10.83 -16.70
C PHE A 244 -15.79 -11.86 -17.35
N LYS A 245 -15.81 -11.97 -18.69
CA LYS A 245 -16.62 -12.98 -19.40
C LYS A 245 -16.42 -14.42 -18.86
N PRO A 246 -15.19 -14.87 -18.54
CA PRO A 246 -14.97 -16.18 -17.93
C PRO A 246 -15.57 -16.29 -16.53
N ILE A 247 -15.58 -15.20 -15.75
CA ILE A 247 -16.09 -15.16 -14.38
C ILE A 247 -17.62 -15.20 -14.38
N THR A 248 -18.26 -14.43 -15.25
CA THR A 248 -19.73 -14.45 -15.41
C THR A 248 -20.23 -15.79 -15.96
N GLU A 249 -19.45 -16.47 -16.82
CA GLU A 249 -19.78 -17.81 -17.32
C GLU A 249 -19.58 -18.90 -16.26
N VAL A 250 -18.58 -18.78 -15.37
CA VAL A 250 -18.35 -19.71 -14.23
C VAL A 250 -19.43 -19.53 -13.15
N VAL A 251 -19.86 -18.31 -12.88
CA VAL A 251 -20.97 -18.01 -11.95
C VAL A 251 -22.31 -18.49 -12.53
N ALA A 252 -22.56 -18.29 -13.82
CA ALA A 252 -23.76 -18.78 -14.49
C ALA A 252 -23.82 -20.32 -14.61
N ALA A 253 -22.67 -21.00 -14.55
CA ALA A 253 -22.56 -22.46 -14.61
C ALA A 253 -22.71 -23.16 -13.25
N GLY A 254 -22.97 -22.42 -12.15
CA GLY A 254 -23.21 -23.00 -10.82
C GLY A 254 -22.02 -23.75 -10.22
N ASN A 255 -20.79 -23.49 -10.69
CA ASN A 255 -19.61 -24.25 -10.28
C ASN A 255 -18.77 -23.46 -9.26
N HIS A 256 -19.26 -23.42 -8.01
CA HIS A 256 -18.81 -22.51 -6.95
C HIS A 256 -17.40 -22.85 -6.44
N GLU A 257 -16.97 -24.10 -6.53
CA GLU A 257 -15.62 -24.53 -6.10
C GLU A 257 -14.50 -23.89 -6.95
N ARG A 258 -14.78 -23.64 -8.23
CA ARG A 258 -13.81 -23.08 -9.18
C ARG A 258 -13.53 -21.59 -8.97
N ILE A 259 -14.43 -20.88 -8.27
CA ILE A 259 -14.25 -19.47 -7.93
C ILE A 259 -13.08 -19.34 -6.94
N LEU A 260 -12.97 -20.25 -5.97
CA LEU A 260 -11.90 -20.22 -4.95
C LEU A 260 -10.52 -20.60 -5.52
N GLU A 261 -10.46 -21.41 -6.57
CA GLU A 261 -9.20 -21.77 -7.25
C GLU A 261 -8.65 -20.67 -8.15
N LEU A 262 -9.52 -19.79 -8.68
CA LEU A 262 -9.15 -18.70 -9.59
C LEU A 262 -8.53 -17.49 -8.87
N PHE A 263 -8.63 -17.41 -7.53
CA PHE A 263 -8.03 -16.33 -6.75
C PHE A 263 -6.74 -16.83 -6.05
N PRO A 264 -5.57 -16.21 -6.32
CA PRO A 264 -4.38 -16.48 -5.53
C PRO A 264 -4.64 -16.11 -4.07
N ARG A 265 -3.90 -16.72 -3.13
CA ARG A 265 -3.90 -16.49 -1.66
C ARG A 265 -3.68 -15.02 -1.18
N HIS A 266 -3.83 -14.03 -2.06
CA HIS A 266 -3.48 -12.62 -1.90
C HIS A 266 -4.51 -11.62 -2.47
N GLY A 267 -5.78 -12.01 -2.61
CA GLY A 267 -6.86 -11.11 -3.03
C GLY A 267 -7.39 -10.19 -1.91
N ASP A 268 -7.96 -9.04 -2.28
CA ASP A 268 -8.75 -8.17 -1.41
C ASP A 268 -10.07 -8.87 -1.05
N TRP A 269 -10.03 -9.68 0.02
CA TRP A 269 -11.16 -10.46 0.52
C TRP A 269 -12.47 -9.69 0.76
N PRO A 270 -12.46 -8.41 1.19
CA PRO A 270 -13.71 -7.64 1.36
C PRO A 270 -14.54 -7.55 0.08
N ASP A 271 -13.92 -7.45 -1.09
CA ASP A 271 -14.64 -7.39 -2.36
C ASP A 271 -15.11 -8.78 -2.80
N ILE A 272 -14.37 -9.85 -2.48
CA ILE A 272 -14.79 -11.24 -2.78
C ILE A 272 -16.02 -11.63 -1.95
N ILE A 273 -16.04 -11.28 -0.66
CA ILE A 273 -17.15 -11.58 0.26
C ILE A 273 -18.44 -10.89 -0.18
N ARG A 274 -18.35 -9.69 -0.79
CA ARG A 274 -19.51 -8.98 -1.37
C ARG A 274 -20.16 -9.69 -2.55
N PHE A 275 -19.44 -10.58 -3.23
CA PHE A 275 -19.95 -11.36 -4.37
C PHE A 275 -20.37 -12.78 -3.98
N LEU A 276 -20.14 -13.22 -2.73
CA LEU A 276 -20.73 -14.46 -2.23
C LEU A 276 -22.24 -14.24 -2.08
N PRO A 277 -23.10 -15.08 -2.70
CA PRO A 277 -24.53 -14.98 -2.49
C PRO A 277 -24.85 -15.17 -1.00
N GLU A 278 -25.96 -14.59 -0.52
CA GLU A 278 -26.43 -14.69 0.87
C GLU A 278 -26.50 -16.15 1.35
N HIS A 279 -25.40 -16.64 1.91
CA HIS A 279 -25.26 -18.04 2.28
C HIS A 279 -24.76 -18.17 3.70
N ARG A 280 -25.41 -19.07 4.44
CA ARG A 280 -25.18 -19.32 5.86
C ARG A 280 -23.70 -19.59 6.13
N VAL A 281 -23.19 -19.09 7.25
CA VAL A 281 -21.84 -19.37 7.74
C VAL A 281 -21.91 -20.34 8.91
N LYS A 282 -20.94 -21.26 8.96
CA LYS A 282 -20.74 -22.18 10.07
C LYS A 282 -19.45 -21.81 10.81
N LEU A 283 -19.54 -21.57 12.11
CA LEU A 283 -18.41 -21.33 13.00
C LEU A 283 -18.13 -22.58 13.82
N GLU A 284 -16.94 -23.14 13.68
CA GLU A 284 -16.46 -24.32 14.42
C GLU A 284 -15.18 -23.96 15.16
N ASP A 285 -14.94 -24.55 16.33
CA ASP A 285 -13.64 -24.46 17.02
C ASP A 285 -12.63 -25.50 16.51
N SER A 286 -11.43 -25.50 17.08
CA SER A 286 -10.34 -26.41 16.70
C SER A 286 -10.66 -27.89 16.94
N ASP A 287 -11.61 -28.18 17.82
CA ASP A 287 -12.06 -29.54 18.14
C ASP A 287 -13.28 -29.96 17.30
N GLY A 288 -13.74 -29.08 16.39
CA GLY A 288 -14.84 -29.32 15.46
C GLY A 288 -16.23 -29.07 16.06
N LEU A 289 -16.33 -28.46 17.25
CA LEU A 289 -17.61 -28.11 17.84
C LEU A 289 -18.19 -26.87 17.16
N VAL A 290 -19.46 -26.96 16.74
CA VAL A 290 -20.17 -25.89 16.04
C VAL A 290 -20.75 -24.88 17.05
N HIS A 291 -20.28 -23.64 17.00
CA HIS A 291 -20.74 -22.54 17.87
C HIS A 291 -21.81 -21.67 17.22
N TYR A 292 -21.88 -21.65 15.89
CA TYR A 292 -22.88 -20.91 15.13
C TYR A 292 -23.08 -21.52 13.75
N GLU A 293 -24.33 -21.60 13.29
CA GLU A 293 -24.64 -21.96 11.90
C GLU A 293 -25.87 -21.20 11.41
N GLY A 294 -25.66 -20.11 10.67
CA GLY A 294 -26.76 -19.20 10.35
C GLY A 294 -26.40 -18.13 9.33
N PRO A 295 -27.39 -17.30 8.95
CA PRO A 295 -27.20 -16.23 7.99
C PRO A 295 -26.28 -15.11 8.52
N TRP A 296 -25.69 -14.36 7.60
CA TRP A 296 -24.83 -13.22 7.92
C TRP A 296 -25.07 -12.06 6.95
N THR A 297 -24.59 -10.87 7.31
CA THR A 297 -24.65 -9.65 6.50
C THR A 297 -23.30 -8.92 6.50
N TRP A 298 -22.99 -8.22 5.40
CA TRP A 298 -21.80 -7.38 5.30
C TRP A 298 -22.10 -5.94 5.77
N ASP A 299 -21.30 -5.41 6.68
CA ASP A 299 -21.35 -4.00 7.07
C ASP A 299 -20.28 -3.21 6.33
N GLU A 300 -20.70 -2.45 5.32
CA GLU A 300 -19.80 -1.63 4.50
C GLU A 300 -19.07 -0.54 5.28
N LYS A 301 -19.65 -0.02 6.37
CA LYS A 301 -19.05 1.08 7.12
C LYS A 301 -17.89 0.61 7.99
N SER A 302 -18.02 -0.58 8.56
CA SER A 302 -17.00 -1.18 9.44
C SER A 302 -16.12 -2.20 8.73
N THR A 303 -16.37 -2.46 7.45
CA THR A 303 -15.68 -3.48 6.64
C THR A 303 -15.64 -4.84 7.33
N SER A 304 -16.80 -5.26 7.85
CA SER A 304 -16.90 -6.43 8.71
C SER A 304 -18.10 -7.30 8.38
N LEU A 305 -18.01 -8.56 8.80
CA LEU A 305 -19.10 -9.52 8.72
C LEU A 305 -19.92 -9.47 10.02
N ARG A 306 -21.25 -9.53 9.90
CA ARG A 306 -22.19 -9.58 11.03
C ARG A 306 -23.05 -10.83 10.95
N LEU A 307 -23.18 -11.55 12.05
CA LEU A 307 -24.08 -12.70 12.14
C LEU A 307 -25.50 -12.21 12.44
N SER A 308 -26.53 -12.88 11.90
CA SER A 308 -27.91 -12.48 12.14
C SER A 308 -28.46 -12.85 13.53
N ASP A 309 -27.68 -13.53 14.37
CA ASP A 309 -28.07 -13.88 15.74
C ASP A 309 -27.73 -12.73 16.72
N PRO A 310 -28.73 -12.19 17.44
CA PRO A 310 -28.55 -11.10 18.41
C PRO A 310 -27.52 -11.37 19.51
N ALA A 311 -27.26 -12.64 19.86
CA ALA A 311 -26.22 -13.01 20.84
C ALA A 311 -24.80 -12.67 20.34
N TRP A 312 -24.65 -12.57 19.01
CA TRP A 312 -23.41 -12.29 18.29
C TRP A 312 -23.41 -10.91 17.62
N ASP A 313 -24.55 -10.25 17.44
CA ASP A 313 -24.74 -8.98 16.70
C ASP A 313 -23.87 -7.79 17.21
N ARG A 314 -23.44 -7.82 18.48
CA ARG A 314 -22.53 -6.81 19.05
C ARG A 314 -21.04 -7.10 18.85
N ARG A 315 -20.69 -8.22 18.21
CA ARG A 315 -19.32 -8.74 18.12
C ARG A 315 -18.92 -8.80 16.65
N VAL A 316 -18.11 -7.82 16.26
CA VAL A 316 -17.69 -7.58 14.89
C VAL A 316 -16.74 -8.70 14.43
N LEU A 317 -17.06 -9.34 13.30
CA LEU A 317 -16.18 -10.32 12.67
C LEU A 317 -15.24 -9.63 11.69
N TRP A 318 -13.97 -9.54 12.08
CA TRP A 318 -12.95 -8.91 11.27
C TRP A 318 -12.21 -9.95 10.43
N VAL A 319 -12.13 -9.71 9.13
CA VAL A 319 -11.45 -10.59 8.17
C VAL A 319 -10.12 -9.94 7.79
N SER A 320 -9.01 -10.42 8.35
CA SER A 320 -7.69 -10.08 7.84
C SER A 320 -6.64 -11.13 8.17
N GLY A 321 -5.82 -11.49 7.19
CA GLY A 321 -4.73 -12.44 7.39
C GLY A 321 -3.90 -12.68 6.13
N TRP A 322 -2.58 -12.82 6.30
CA TRP A 322 -1.69 -13.38 5.28
C TRP A 322 -1.78 -14.92 5.36
N GLY A 323 -2.35 -15.56 4.34
CA GLY A 323 -2.48 -17.03 4.26
C GLY A 323 -3.89 -17.55 4.01
N GLY A 324 -4.90 -16.68 4.01
CA GLY A 324 -6.33 -17.00 3.86
C GLY A 324 -7.19 -16.11 4.76
N PRO A 325 -8.53 -16.18 4.69
CA PRO A 325 -9.40 -15.40 5.57
C PRO A 325 -9.23 -15.88 7.02
N VAL A 326 -8.62 -15.06 7.87
CA VAL A 326 -8.63 -15.27 9.32
C VAL A 326 -9.72 -14.39 9.90
N LEU A 327 -10.72 -15.03 10.49
CA LEU A 327 -11.84 -14.40 11.16
C LEU A 327 -11.54 -14.31 12.65
N LYS A 328 -11.50 -13.09 13.17
CA LYS A 328 -11.48 -12.88 14.62
C LYS A 328 -12.91 -12.72 15.12
N VAL A 329 -13.34 -13.69 15.93
CA VAL A 329 -14.66 -13.76 16.55
C VAL A 329 -14.48 -13.55 18.06
N ALA A 330 -15.23 -12.62 18.64
CA ALA A 330 -15.32 -12.55 20.11
C ALA A 330 -16.40 -13.54 20.60
N SER A 331 -16.03 -14.52 21.42
CA SER A 331 -16.97 -15.54 21.94
C SER A 331 -18.00 -14.98 22.94
N PRO A 332 -19.25 -15.48 22.98
CA PRO A 332 -20.19 -15.27 24.08
C PRO A 332 -19.81 -15.95 25.40
N VAL A 333 -18.93 -16.96 25.38
CA VAL A 333 -18.75 -17.88 26.51
C VAL A 333 -17.39 -17.73 27.23
N GLY A 334 -16.53 -16.79 26.83
CA GLY A 334 -15.24 -16.59 27.50
C GLY A 334 -14.28 -15.68 26.74
N LYS A 335 -13.14 -15.35 27.37
CA LYS A 335 -12.09 -14.45 26.86
C LYS A 335 -11.30 -14.99 25.67
N ASP A 336 -11.62 -16.18 25.17
CA ASP A 336 -10.85 -16.81 24.10
C ASP A 336 -11.25 -16.24 22.73
N LEU A 337 -10.27 -15.65 22.05
CA LEU A 337 -10.34 -15.32 20.64
C LEU A 337 -10.24 -16.63 19.84
N PHE A 338 -11.27 -16.98 19.08
CA PHE A 338 -11.13 -18.04 18.08
C PHE A 338 -10.17 -17.57 16.99
N GLN A 339 -9.07 -18.30 16.80
CA GLN A 339 -8.00 -17.92 15.85
C GLN A 339 -8.22 -18.46 14.43
N THR A 340 -9.19 -19.35 14.19
CA THR A 340 -9.40 -19.89 12.85
C THR A 340 -10.86 -20.29 12.67
N VAL A 341 -11.54 -19.71 11.68
CA VAL A 341 -12.87 -20.11 11.23
C VAL A 341 -12.73 -20.59 9.79
N THR A 342 -13.24 -21.78 9.49
CA THR A 342 -13.24 -22.31 8.12
C THR A 342 -14.59 -22.04 7.47
N PHE A 343 -14.63 -21.27 6.39
CA PHE A 343 -15.82 -21.17 5.55
C PHE A 343 -15.99 -22.46 4.76
N LYS A 344 -17.09 -23.16 4.99
CA LYS A 344 -17.58 -24.18 4.05
C LYS A 344 -18.87 -23.64 3.43
N PRO A 345 -18.97 -23.56 2.09
CA PRO A 345 -20.29 -23.46 1.48
C PRO A 345 -21.10 -24.68 1.94
N LEU A 346 -22.26 -24.43 2.56
CA LEU A 346 -23.24 -25.48 2.80
C LEU A 346 -23.85 -25.85 1.44
N GLU A 347 -23.92 -27.15 1.14
CA GLU A 347 -24.47 -27.71 -0.11
C GLU A 347 -25.86 -27.16 -0.46
#